data_AF-A0A4P8WL61-F1
#
_entry.id   AF-A0A4P8WL61-F1
#
_cell.length_a   1.000
_cell.length_b   1.000
_cell.length_c   1.000
_cell.angle_alpha   90.00
_cell.angle_beta   90.00
_cell.angle_gamma   90.00
#
_symmetry.space_group_name_H-M   'P 1'
#
loop_
_entity.id
_entity.type
_entity.pdbx_description
1 polymer ?
#
loop_
_entity_poly.entity_id
_entity_poly.type
_entity_poly.pdbx_seq_one_letter_code
_entity_poly.pdbx_strand_id
1 'polypeptide(L)'
;MTARLLATILFVARSTAIDLAYELRRDLERGVFDQQTLAVIGVFLIVAIVAVTHRAWGLSVTAGSVGGLMTYTVARADRRWRDDRRTDL
;
A
#
# COMPACT_ATOMS: atom_id res chain seq x y z
N MET A 1 -6.31 15.43 -24.72
CA MET A 1 -5.83 15.89 -23.40
C MET A 1 -5.93 14.82 -22.30
N THR A 2 -6.83 13.84 -22.43
CA THR A 2 -7.08 12.75 -21.47
C THR A 2 -5.98 11.69 -21.39
N ALA A 3 -5.37 11.30 -22.52
CA ALA A 3 -4.38 10.21 -22.56
C ALA A 3 -3.08 10.50 -21.76
N ARG A 4 -2.60 11.75 -21.80
CA ARG A 4 -1.43 12.18 -21.00
C ARG A 4 -1.71 12.11 -19.51
N LEU A 5 -2.88 12.60 -19.08
CA LEU A 5 -3.32 12.55 -17.68
C LEU A 5 -3.43 11.11 -17.19
N LEU A 6 -4.01 10.23 -17.99
CA LEU A 6 -4.13 8.80 -17.70
C LEU A 6 -2.75 8.14 -17.59
N ALA A 7 -1.82 8.45 -18.50
CA ALA A 7 -0.45 7.95 -18.44
C ALA A 7 0.30 8.46 -17.20
N THR A 8 0.11 9.72 -16.81
CA THR A 8 0.70 10.28 -15.57
C THR A 8 0.13 9.60 -14.33
N ILE A 9 -1.19 9.39 -14.27
CA ILE A 9 -1.83 8.68 -13.16
C ILE A 9 -1.34 7.23 -13.07
N LEU A 10 -1.25 6.54 -14.20
CA LEU A 10 -0.70 5.17 -14.26
C LEU A 10 0.77 5.11 -13.85
N PHE A 11 1.57 6.11 -14.25
CA PHE A 11 2.97 6.21 -13.85
C PHE A 11 3.07 6.39 -12.34
N VAL A 12 2.36 7.36 -11.76
CA VAL A 12 2.35 7.61 -10.31
C VAL A 12 1.86 6.37 -9.56
N ALA A 13 0.76 5.76 -10.00
CA ALA A 13 0.23 4.54 -9.38
C ALA A 13 1.25 3.39 -9.39
N ARG A 14 1.99 3.22 -10.49
CA ARG A 14 3.06 2.23 -10.59
C ARG A 14 4.22 2.55 -9.63
N SER A 15 4.68 3.80 -9.61
CA SER A 15 5.76 4.24 -8.71
C SER A 15 5.38 4.00 -7.26
N THR A 16 4.19 4.42 -6.86
CA THR A 16 3.67 4.23 -5.51
C THR A 16 3.55 2.74 -5.17
N ALA A 17 3.09 1.89 -6.09
CA ALA A 17 3.01 0.45 -5.85
C ALA A 17 4.39 -0.19 -5.64
N ILE A 18 5.42 0.25 -6.36
CA ILE A 18 6.79 -0.23 -6.20
C ILE A 18 7.36 0.20 -4.84
N ASP A 19 7.22 1.48 -4.49
CA ASP A 19 7.68 2.01 -3.21
C ASP A 19 6.97 1.30 -2.04
N LEU A 20 5.66 1.10 -2.17
CA LEU A 20 4.84 0.37 -1.20
C LEU A 20 5.31 -1.07 -1.04
N ALA A 21 5.59 -1.78 -2.14
CA ALA A 21 6.08 -3.15 -2.08
C ALA A 21 7.46 -3.23 -1.40
N TYR A 22 8.32 -2.22 -1.64
CA TYR A 22 9.63 -2.14 -1.02
C TYR A 22 9.54 -1.86 0.49
N GLU A 23 8.70 -0.91 0.89
CA GLU A 23 8.42 -0.63 2.32
C GLU A 23 7.81 -1.84 3.01
N LEU A 24 6.80 -2.47 2.41
CA LEU A 24 6.13 -3.64 2.96
C LEU A 24 7.11 -4.81 3.17
N ARG A 25 8.02 -5.02 2.22
CA ARG A 25 9.07 -6.04 2.35
C ARG A 25 10.04 -5.68 3.48
N ARG A 26 10.49 -4.44 3.54
CA ARG A 26 11.44 -3.96 4.55
C ARG A 26 10.87 -4.06 5.97
N ASP A 27 9.59 -3.74 6.13
CA ASP A 27 8.92 -3.79 7.43
C ASP A 27 8.63 -5.24 7.86
N LEU A 28 8.36 -6.14 6.92
CA LEU A 28 8.31 -7.59 7.18
C LEU A 28 9.68 -8.13 7.63
N GLU A 29 10.77 -7.76 6.93
CA GLU A 29 12.14 -8.14 7.31
C GLU A 29 12.53 -7.60 8.70
N ARG A 30 11.91 -6.49 9.14
CA ARG A 30 12.11 -5.88 10.47
C ARG A 30 11.19 -6.44 11.55
N GLY A 31 10.27 -7.34 11.20
CA GLY A 31 9.32 -7.93 12.15
C GLY A 31 8.28 -6.94 12.68
N VAL A 32 8.03 -5.85 11.97
CA VAL A 32 7.01 -4.83 12.35
C VAL A 32 5.60 -5.43 12.28
N PHE A 33 5.36 -6.33 11.33
CA PHE A 33 4.10 -7.03 11.15
C PHE A 33 4.33 -8.44 10.62
N ASP A 34 3.33 -9.29 10.83
CA ASP A 34 3.35 -10.69 10.43
C ASP A 34 3.00 -10.89 8.94
N GLN A 35 3.40 -12.03 8.38
CA GLN A 35 3.08 -12.47 7.02
C GLN A 35 1.58 -12.41 6.71
N GLN A 36 0.72 -12.64 7.71
CA GLN A 36 -0.73 -12.52 7.52
C GLN A 36 -1.17 -11.09 7.14
N THR A 37 -0.55 -10.07 7.73
CA THR A 37 -0.86 -8.66 7.43
C THR A 37 -0.40 -8.31 6.01
N LEU A 38 0.79 -8.77 5.61
CA LEU A 38 1.29 -8.62 4.25
C LEU A 38 0.32 -9.27 3.24
N ALA A 39 -0.15 -10.48 3.54
CA ALA A 39 -1.08 -11.21 2.67
C ALA A 39 -2.39 -10.46 2.48
N VAL A 40 -2.96 -9.88 3.55
CA VAL A 40 -4.20 -9.07 3.47
C VAL A 40 -3.98 -7.84 2.59
N ILE A 41 -2.91 -7.09 2.79
CA ILE A 41 -2.59 -5.91 1.97
C ILE A 41 -2.42 -6.31 0.50
N GLY A 42 -1.70 -7.40 0.23
CA GLY A 42 -1.53 -7.95 -1.12
C GLY A 42 -2.86 -8.32 -1.78
N VAL A 43 -3.78 -8.97 -1.05
CA VAL A 43 -5.11 -9.33 -1.56
C VAL A 43 -5.90 -8.08 -1.95
N PHE A 44 -5.92 -7.04 -1.12
CA PHE A 44 -6.64 -5.80 -1.46
C PHE A 44 -6.07 -5.11 -2.71
N LEU A 45 -4.75 -5.12 -2.90
CA LEU A 45 -4.11 -4.60 -4.11
C LEU A 45 -4.48 -5.42 -5.35
N ILE A 46 -4.47 -6.76 -5.26
CA ILE A 46 -4.87 -7.64 -6.37
C ILE A 46 -6.35 -7.39 -6.73
N VAL A 47 -7.23 -7.30 -5.73
CA VAL A 47 -8.65 -6.98 -5.94
C VAL A 47 -8.81 -5.62 -6.64
N ALA A 48 -8.02 -4.61 -6.24
CA ALA A 48 -8.05 -3.31 -6.87
C ALA A 48 -7.67 -3.37 -8.37
N ILE A 49 -6.65 -4.16 -8.72
CA ILE A 49 -6.21 -4.38 -10.11
C ILE A 49 -7.29 -5.11 -10.90
N VAL A 50 -7.79 -6.24 -10.38
CA VAL A 50 -8.84 -7.03 -11.04
C VAL A 50 -10.10 -6.19 -11.28
N ALA A 51 -10.49 -5.36 -10.31
CA ALA A 51 -11.63 -4.46 -10.44
C ALA A 51 -11.46 -3.43 -11.57
N VAL A 52 -10.25 -2.91 -11.81
CA VAL A 52 -9.97 -2.06 -13.00
C VAL A 52 -10.23 -2.84 -14.28
N THR A 53 -9.74 -4.08 -14.38
CA THR A 53 -9.87 -4.92 -15.57
C THR A 53 -11.33 -5.19 -15.93
N HIS A 54 -12.20 -5.31 -14.91
CA HIS A 54 -13.64 -5.50 -15.08
C HIS A 54 -14.45 -4.19 -15.17
N ARG A 55 -13.79 -3.02 -15.31
CA ARG A 55 -14.43 -1.68 -15.32
C ARG A 55 -15.26 -1.37 -14.07
N ALA A 56 -15.02 -2.08 -12.97
CA ALA A 56 -15.64 -1.85 -11.67
C ALA A 56 -14.89 -0.75 -10.91
N TRP A 57 -14.91 0.47 -11.45
CA TRP A 57 -14.10 1.60 -10.95
C TRP A 57 -14.33 1.91 -9.47
N GLY A 58 -15.59 1.85 -8.99
CA GLY A 58 -15.89 2.09 -7.58
C GLY A 58 -15.26 1.05 -6.66
N LEU A 59 -15.24 -0.22 -7.07
CA LEU A 59 -14.64 -1.31 -6.31
C LEU A 59 -13.11 -1.18 -6.30
N SER A 60 -12.53 -0.77 -7.42
CA SER A 60 -11.09 -0.54 -7.55
C SER A 60 -10.61 0.60 -6.66
N VAL A 61 -11.30 1.75 -6.69
CA VAL A 61 -10.96 2.91 -5.85
C VAL A 61 -11.09 2.55 -4.37
N THR A 62 -12.14 1.83 -4.00
CA THR A 62 -12.35 1.39 -2.61
C THR A 62 -11.26 0.43 -2.16
N ALA A 63 -11.00 -0.63 -2.93
CA ALA A 63 -9.99 -1.63 -2.60
C ALA A 63 -8.58 -1.03 -2.53
N GLY A 64 -8.24 -0.14 -3.47
CA GLY A 64 -6.97 0.57 -3.48
C GLY A 64 -6.83 1.52 -2.28
N SER A 65 -7.90 2.24 -1.92
CA SER A 65 -7.90 3.13 -0.76
C SER A 65 -7.76 2.36 0.55
N VAL A 66 -8.45 1.23 0.69
CA VAL A 66 -8.35 0.35 1.87
C VAL A 66 -6.96 -0.25 1.97
N GLY A 67 -6.40 -0.77 0.87
CA GLY A 67 -5.03 -1.29 0.83
C GLY A 67 -4.00 -0.23 1.21
N GLY A 68 -4.12 0.99 0.65
CA GLY A 68 -3.25 2.11 0.99
C GLY A 68 -3.38 2.57 2.45
N LEU A 69 -4.61 2.62 2.98
CA LEU A 69 -4.87 3.01 4.36
C LEU A 69 -4.30 1.99 5.35
N MET A 70 -4.45 0.69 5.07
CA MET A 70 -3.83 -0.38 5.85
C MET A 70 -2.32 -0.24 5.88
N THR A 71 -1.66 -0.06 4.73
CA THR A 71 -0.21 0.15 4.70
C THR A 71 0.21 1.41 5.45
N TYR A 72 -0.53 2.52 5.31
CA TYR A 72 -0.24 3.75 6.05
C TYR A 72 -0.36 3.56 7.56
N THR A 73 -1.40 2.86 8.03
CA THR A 73 -1.58 2.58 9.47
C THR A 73 -0.44 1.72 10.02
N VAL A 74 0.03 0.75 9.25
CA VAL A 74 1.15 -0.11 9.62
C VAL A 74 2.46 0.68 9.67
N ALA A 75 2.76 1.48 8.65
CA ALA A 75 3.94 2.35 8.63
C ALA A 75 3.90 3.40 9.77
N ARG A 76 2.71 3.87 10.15
CA ARG A 76 2.54 4.78 11.30
C ARG A 76 2.78 4.07 12.63
N ALA A 77 2.34 2.83 12.79
CA ALA A 77 2.60 2.03 13.97
C ALA A 77 4.10 1.74 14.15
N ASP A 78 4.80 1.44 13.05
CA ASP A 78 6.26 1.30 13.02
C ASP A 78 6.99 2.58 13.48
N ARG A 79 6.63 3.75 12.94
CA ARG A 79 7.24 5.02 13.37
C ARG A 79 7.05 5.25 14.86
N ARG A 80 5.84 4.99 15.38
CA ARG A 80 5.53 5.12 16.80
C ARG A 80 6.38 4.20 17.67
N TRP A 81 6.53 2.94 17.26
CA TRP A 81 7.39 1.97 17.96
C TRP A 81 8.87 2.39 17.98
N ARG A 82 9.37 3.00 16.90
CA ARG A 82 10.74 3.53 16.85
C ARG A 82 10.92 4.77 17.72
N ASP A 83 9.92 5.64 17.74
CA ASP A 83 9.93 6.85 18.57
C ASP A 83 9.93 6.46 20.06
N ASP A 84 9.08 5.51 20.48
CA ASP A 84 9.04 5.00 21.85
C ASP A 84 10.42 4.47 22.30
N ARG A 85 11.11 3.69 21.45
CA ARG A 85 12.47 3.18 21.73
C ARG A 85 13.56 4.26 21.77
N ARG A 86 13.36 5.40 21.13
CA ARG A 86 14.32 6.53 21.20
C ARG A 86 14.18 7.34 22.47
N THR A 87 12.99 7.38 23.06
CA THR A 87 12.73 8.04 24.35
C THR A 87 13.22 7.24 25.55
N ASP A 88 13.46 5.93 25.40
CA ASP A 88 14.02 5.05 26.45
C ASP A 88 15.56 5.06 26.52
N LEU A 89 16.24 5.89 25.70
CA LEU A 89 17.70 6.10 25.71
C LEU A 89 18.05 7.50 26.23
#